data_AF-A0A3D1KJF5-F1
#
_entry.id   AF-A0A3D1KJF5-F1
#
_cell.length_a   1.000
_cell.length_b   1.000
_cell.length_c   1.000
_cell.angle_alpha   90.00
_cell.angle_beta   90.00
_cell.angle_gamma   90.00
#
_symmetry.space_group_name_H-M   'P 1'
#
loop_
_entity.id
_entity.type
_entity.pdbx_description
1 polymer ?
#
loop_
_entity_poly.entity_id
_entity_poly.type
_entity_poly.pdbx_seq_one_letter_code
_entity_poly.pdbx_strand_id
1 'polypeptide(L)'
;MNIILTGYRATGKTTIGRALAKVLQKEFIDTDDIIESQEGRKIRDIFERDGWQYFRRIERQVVRRLAKLDNKIIAVGGGTFMYKDNLQLLERAKVILLISPIEVLVQRILSDPNRPPLTKDQSSAEEIREVWNRRKERYYSLADMVVDTSDNNVDRVIGEIMAKLKLDNVAF
;
A
#
# COMPACT_ATOMS: atom_id res chain seq x y z
N MET A 1 8.93 -14.66 -7.68
CA MET A 1 9.14 -13.22 -7.41
C MET A 1 7.89 -12.58 -6.83
N ASN A 2 8.05 -11.79 -5.76
CA ASN A 2 6.97 -10.98 -5.17
C ASN A 2 6.65 -9.73 -6.00
N ILE A 3 5.41 -9.27 -5.89
CA ILE A 3 4.99 -7.93 -6.36
C ILE A 3 4.53 -7.15 -5.14
N ILE A 4 5.16 -6.00 -4.90
CA ILE A 4 4.81 -5.12 -3.78
C ILE A 4 3.99 -3.95 -4.31
N LEU A 5 2.82 -3.73 -3.72
CA LEU A 5 2.00 -2.55 -3.95
C LEU A 5 2.27 -1.53 -2.85
N THR A 6 2.77 -0.37 -3.24
CA THR A 6 3.04 0.76 -2.33
C THR A 6 2.34 2.03 -2.80
N GLY A 7 2.40 3.06 -1.97
CA GLY A 7 1.77 4.35 -2.20
C GLY A 7 0.98 4.83 -1.00
N TYR A 8 0.46 6.04 -1.12
CA TYR A 8 -0.28 6.67 -0.03
C TYR A 8 -1.56 5.90 0.33
N ARG A 9 -2.16 6.16 1.50
CA ARG A 9 -3.45 5.54 1.83
C ARG A 9 -4.51 5.93 0.80
N ALA A 10 -5.53 5.11 0.63
CA ALA A 10 -6.61 5.32 -0.34
C ALA A 10 -6.21 5.32 -1.84
N THR A 11 -4.99 4.92 -2.20
CA THR A 11 -4.60 4.70 -3.61
C THR A 11 -5.11 3.37 -4.20
N GLY A 12 -5.83 2.56 -3.42
CA GLY A 12 -6.44 1.32 -3.90
C GLY A 12 -5.60 0.05 -3.77
N LYS A 13 -4.49 0.06 -3.01
CA LYS A 13 -3.59 -1.11 -2.83
C LYS A 13 -4.31 -2.44 -2.55
N THR A 14 -5.24 -2.46 -1.60
CA THR A 14 -5.98 -3.68 -1.24
C THR A 14 -6.87 -4.14 -2.39
N THR A 15 -7.61 -3.23 -3.04
CA THR A 15 -8.48 -3.54 -4.18
C THR A 15 -7.69 -4.05 -5.38
N ILE A 16 -6.66 -3.32 -5.80
CA ILE A 16 -5.78 -3.69 -6.91
C ILE A 16 -5.01 -4.97 -6.58
N GLY A 17 -4.56 -5.14 -5.35
CA GLY A 17 -3.83 -6.33 -4.91
C GLY A 17 -4.65 -7.60 -4.99
N ARG A 18 -5.91 -7.57 -4.52
CA ARG A 18 -6.83 -8.71 -4.64
C ARG A 18 -7.14 -9.05 -6.09
N ALA A 19 -7.41 -8.03 -6.93
CA ALA A 19 -7.68 -8.24 -8.35
C ALA A 19 -6.46 -8.82 -9.08
N LEU A 20 -5.28 -8.24 -8.86
CA LEU A 20 -4.03 -8.71 -9.47
C LEU A 20 -3.67 -10.13 -9.03
N ALA A 21 -3.88 -10.45 -7.75
CA ALA A 21 -3.67 -11.79 -7.22
C ALA A 21 -4.58 -12.84 -7.89
N LYS A 22 -5.85 -12.48 -8.17
CA LYS A 22 -6.77 -13.36 -8.90
C LYS A 22 -6.28 -13.62 -10.33
N VAL A 23 -5.87 -12.57 -11.06
CA VAL A 23 -5.38 -12.70 -12.44
C VAL A 23 -4.09 -13.49 -12.51
N LEU A 24 -3.15 -13.24 -11.59
CA LEU A 24 -1.85 -13.90 -11.56
C LEU A 24 -1.84 -15.23 -10.82
N GLN A 25 -2.99 -15.68 -10.28
CA GLN A 25 -3.11 -16.87 -9.44
C GLN A 25 -2.09 -16.90 -8.29
N LYS A 26 -1.91 -15.75 -7.63
CA LYS A 26 -1.03 -15.59 -6.47
C LYS A 26 -1.84 -15.33 -5.22
N GLU A 27 -1.24 -15.58 -4.07
CA GLU A 27 -1.82 -15.18 -2.80
C GLU A 27 -1.62 -13.66 -2.59
N PHE A 28 -2.69 -13.00 -2.14
CA PHE A 28 -2.67 -11.59 -1.74
C PHE A 28 -2.47 -11.47 -0.24
N ILE A 29 -1.55 -10.58 0.16
CA ILE A 29 -1.25 -10.25 1.55
C ILE A 29 -1.34 -8.73 1.72
N ASP A 30 -2.08 -8.26 2.72
CA ASP A 30 -2.03 -6.87 3.17
C ASP A 30 -1.32 -6.81 4.52
N THR A 31 -0.27 -5.98 4.65
CA THR A 31 0.45 -5.85 5.92
C THR A 31 -0.44 -5.32 7.02
N ASP A 32 -1.38 -4.44 6.67
CA ASP A 32 -2.26 -3.83 7.66
C ASP A 32 -3.22 -4.90 8.22
N ASP A 33 -3.79 -5.75 7.36
CA ASP A 33 -4.64 -6.88 7.78
C ASP A 33 -3.89 -7.89 8.67
N ILE A 34 -2.62 -8.19 8.36
CA ILE A 34 -1.78 -9.07 9.19
C ILE A 34 -1.57 -8.47 10.58
N ILE A 35 -1.28 -7.16 10.66
CA ILE A 35 -1.04 -6.47 11.93
C ILE A 35 -2.31 -6.49 12.77
N GLU A 36 -3.47 -6.12 12.18
CA GLU A 36 -4.76 -6.15 12.90
C GLU A 36 -5.12 -7.55 13.40
N SER A 37 -4.89 -8.57 12.57
CA SER A 37 -5.17 -9.97 12.95
C SER A 37 -4.25 -10.45 14.08
N GLN A 38 -2.99 -10.03 14.12
CA GLN A 38 -2.05 -10.43 15.17
C GLN A 38 -2.31 -9.72 16.49
N GLU A 39 -2.74 -8.46 16.41
CA GLU A 39 -3.00 -7.62 17.58
C GLU A 39 -4.43 -7.77 18.12
N GLY A 40 -5.34 -8.37 17.34
CA GLY A 40 -6.75 -8.56 17.71
C GLY A 40 -7.55 -7.25 17.81
N ARG A 41 -7.05 -6.17 17.20
CA ARG A 41 -7.62 -4.82 17.27
C ARG A 41 -7.24 -4.00 16.04
N LYS A 42 -7.95 -2.90 15.81
CA LYS A 42 -7.70 -2.06 14.63
C LYS A 42 -6.40 -1.27 14.76
N ILE A 43 -5.76 -0.98 13.64
CA ILE A 43 -4.52 -0.16 13.61
C ILE A 43 -4.74 1.19 14.29
N ARG A 44 -5.93 1.76 14.14
CA ARG A 44 -6.33 2.97 14.85
C ARG A 44 -6.20 2.83 16.38
N ASP A 45 -6.70 1.73 16.94
CA ASP A 45 -6.65 1.47 18.39
C ASP A 45 -5.21 1.25 18.87
N ILE A 46 -4.37 0.63 18.03
CA ILE A 46 -2.93 0.46 18.32
C ILE A 46 -2.26 1.83 18.42
N PHE A 47 -2.55 2.74 17.48
CA PHE A 47 -1.98 4.09 17.53
C PHE A 47 -2.48 4.88 18.74
N GLU A 48 -3.77 4.83 19.04
CA GLU A 48 -4.36 5.56 20.15
C GLU A 48 -3.85 5.08 21.51
N ARG A 49 -3.58 3.76 21.67
CA ARG A 49 -3.16 3.18 22.95
C ARG A 49 -1.66 3.07 23.14
N ASP A 50 -0.93 2.67 22.11
CA ASP A 50 0.50 2.30 22.22
C ASP A 50 1.44 3.22 21.40
N GLY A 51 0.86 4.08 20.55
CA GLY A 51 1.59 5.06 19.77
C GLY A 51 2.38 4.49 18.59
N TRP A 52 3.03 5.42 17.87
CA TRP A 52 3.73 5.11 16.61
C TRP A 52 4.92 4.17 16.77
N GLN A 53 5.68 4.28 17.85
CA GLN A 53 6.88 3.45 18.05
C GLN A 53 6.52 1.97 18.16
N TYR A 54 5.44 1.66 18.88
CA TYR A 54 4.95 0.29 19.03
C TYR A 54 4.48 -0.29 17.70
N PHE A 55 3.65 0.46 16.96
CA PHE A 55 3.21 0.04 15.62
C PHE A 55 4.40 -0.24 14.69
N ARG A 56 5.42 0.63 14.69
CA ARG A 56 6.62 0.43 13.86
C ARG A 56 7.41 -0.82 14.22
N ARG A 57 7.47 -1.17 15.50
CA ARG A 57 8.10 -2.42 15.95
C ARG A 57 7.38 -3.64 15.37
N ILE A 58 6.05 -3.65 15.38
CA ILE A 58 5.25 -4.76 14.82
C ILE A 58 5.34 -4.79 13.30
N GLU A 59 5.18 -3.64 12.64
CA GLU A 59 5.30 -3.52 11.18
C GLU A 59 6.64 -4.11 10.69
N ARG A 60 7.75 -3.77 11.37
CA ARG A 60 9.07 -4.33 11.06
C ARG A 60 9.11 -5.86 11.20
N GLN A 61 8.47 -6.43 12.21
CA GLN A 61 8.40 -7.89 12.40
C GLN A 61 7.58 -8.58 11.32
N VAL A 62 6.46 -7.97 10.90
CA VAL A 62 5.65 -8.45 9.77
C VAL A 62 6.46 -8.41 8.48
N VAL A 63 7.06 -7.26 8.14
CA VAL A 63 7.88 -7.11 6.93
C VAL A 63 9.03 -8.11 6.90
N ARG A 64 9.72 -8.33 8.02
CA ARG A 64 10.82 -9.31 8.10
C ARG A 64 10.38 -10.74 7.81
N ARG A 65 9.14 -11.12 8.17
CA ARG A 65 8.57 -12.43 7.82
C ARG A 65 8.21 -12.49 6.34
N LEU A 66 7.55 -11.45 5.83
CA LEU A 66 7.15 -11.39 4.42
C LEU A 66 8.33 -11.35 3.45
N ALA A 67 9.45 -10.75 3.85
CA ALA A 67 10.68 -10.72 3.05
C ALA A 67 11.28 -12.13 2.80
N LYS A 68 10.88 -13.14 3.58
CA LYS A 68 11.28 -14.54 3.38
C LYS A 68 10.35 -15.31 2.44
N LEU A 69 9.21 -14.73 2.09
CA LEU A 69 8.25 -15.36 1.18
C LEU A 69 8.61 -15.04 -0.27
N ASP A 70 8.14 -15.87 -1.18
CA ASP A 70 8.19 -15.61 -2.61
C ASP A 70 6.83 -15.89 -3.27
N ASN A 71 6.67 -15.36 -4.47
CA ASN A 71 5.50 -15.53 -5.33
C ASN A 71 4.18 -15.00 -4.74
N LYS A 72 4.24 -13.86 -4.04
CA LYS A 72 3.09 -13.18 -3.43
C LYS A 72 2.80 -11.82 -4.05
N ILE A 73 1.55 -11.36 -3.93
CA ILE A 73 1.18 -9.95 -4.08
C ILE A 73 1.06 -9.36 -2.67
N ILE A 74 1.86 -8.35 -2.35
CA ILE A 74 1.93 -7.79 -1.00
C ILE A 74 1.59 -6.29 -1.05
N ALA A 75 0.49 -5.88 -0.43
CA ALA A 75 0.21 -4.48 -0.14
C ALA A 75 0.90 -4.08 1.16
N VAL A 76 1.66 -2.99 1.13
CA VAL A 76 2.33 -2.45 2.33
C VAL A 76 1.71 -1.11 2.76
N GLY A 77 1.76 -0.84 4.06
CA GLY A 77 1.37 0.44 4.63
C GLY A 77 2.13 1.62 3.99
N GLY A 78 1.46 2.77 3.89
CA GLY A 78 2.06 3.94 3.22
C GLY A 78 3.35 4.45 3.88
N GLY A 79 3.60 4.10 5.15
CA GLY A 79 4.83 4.49 5.85
C GLY A 79 5.96 3.47 5.77
N THR A 80 5.71 2.25 5.28
CA THR A 80 6.59 1.10 5.46
C THR A 80 8.01 1.36 4.94
N PHE A 81 8.15 1.91 3.73
CA PHE A 81 9.46 2.15 3.10
C PHE A 81 10.17 3.44 3.52
N MET A 82 9.60 4.20 4.46
CA MET A 82 10.31 5.33 5.07
C MET A 82 11.38 4.85 6.07
N TYR A 83 11.35 3.57 6.44
CA TYR A 83 12.28 2.97 7.38
C TYR A 83 13.21 1.99 6.66
N LYS A 84 14.53 2.16 6.83
CA LYS A 84 15.54 1.37 6.12
C LYS A 84 15.43 -0.13 6.41
N ASP A 85 15.05 -0.50 7.64
CA ASP A 85 14.88 -1.90 8.07
C ASP A 85 13.83 -2.67 7.25
N ASN A 86 12.92 -1.97 6.58
CA ASN A 86 11.86 -2.58 5.79
C ASN A 86 12.26 -2.79 4.32
N LEU A 87 13.42 -2.27 3.88
CA LEU A 87 13.85 -2.36 2.48
C LEU A 87 14.30 -3.76 2.07
N GLN A 88 14.59 -4.65 3.03
CA GLN A 88 14.84 -6.07 2.76
C GLN A 88 13.69 -6.74 1.98
N LEU A 89 12.47 -6.19 2.06
CA LEU A 89 11.32 -6.67 1.28
C LEU A 89 11.49 -6.46 -0.24
N LEU A 90 12.42 -5.59 -0.65
CA LEU A 90 12.61 -5.19 -2.04
C LEU A 90 13.62 -6.06 -2.79
N GLU A 91 14.49 -6.80 -2.11
CA GLU A 91 15.64 -7.49 -2.72
C GLU A 91 15.27 -8.48 -3.84
N ARG A 92 14.05 -9.03 -3.81
CA ARG A 92 13.52 -9.98 -4.80
C ARG A 92 12.07 -9.69 -5.14
N ALA A 93 11.75 -8.42 -5.32
CA ALA A 93 10.39 -8.00 -5.62
C ALA A 93 10.34 -6.93 -6.71
N LYS A 94 9.20 -6.86 -7.39
CA LYS A 94 8.83 -5.71 -8.23
C LYS A 94 7.95 -4.76 -7.43
N VAL A 95 8.31 -3.49 -7.40
CA VAL A 95 7.58 -2.47 -6.65
C VAL A 95 6.69 -1.66 -7.59
N ILE A 96 5.40 -1.71 -7.35
CA ILE A 96 4.39 -0.91 -8.05
C ILE A 96 3.91 0.18 -7.09
N LEU A 97 4.20 1.43 -7.45
CA LEU A 97 3.67 2.61 -6.80
C LEU A 97 2.31 2.96 -7.41
N LEU A 98 1.26 2.87 -6.59
CA LEU A 98 -0.08 3.36 -6.95
C LEU A 98 -0.22 4.82 -6.55
N ILE A 99 -0.63 5.67 -7.50
CA ILE A 99 -0.86 7.10 -7.28
C ILE A 99 -2.30 7.48 -7.62
N SER A 100 -2.78 8.56 -7.00
CA SER A 100 -3.98 9.27 -7.42
C SER A 100 -3.85 10.75 -7.04
N PRO A 101 -4.57 11.65 -7.72
CA PRO A 101 -4.70 13.05 -7.30
C PRO A 101 -5.18 13.15 -5.84
N ILE A 102 -4.73 14.18 -5.14
CA ILE A 102 -5.03 14.36 -3.71
C ILE A 102 -6.52 14.50 -3.47
N GLU A 103 -7.21 15.17 -4.39
CA GLU A 103 -8.65 15.39 -4.37
C GLU A 103 -9.41 14.05 -4.38
N VAL A 104 -8.97 13.09 -5.21
CA VAL A 104 -9.51 11.73 -5.26
C VAL A 104 -9.23 10.98 -3.96
N LEU A 105 -8.02 11.12 -3.40
CA LEU A 105 -7.64 10.48 -2.14
C LEU A 105 -8.49 11.02 -0.96
N VAL A 106 -8.71 12.33 -0.90
CA VAL A 106 -9.56 12.98 0.10
C VAL A 106 -10.98 12.42 0.01
N GLN A 107 -11.57 12.40 -1.19
CA GLN A 107 -12.92 11.87 -1.39
C GLN A 107 -13.05 10.42 -0.89
N ARG A 108 -12.08 9.55 -1.25
CA ARG A 108 -12.07 8.15 -0.81
C ARG A 108 -11.94 8.00 0.71
N ILE A 109 -11.10 8.82 1.34
CA ILE A 109 -10.92 8.81 2.81
C ILE A 109 -12.21 9.25 3.50
N LEU A 110 -12.82 10.36 3.05
CA LEU A 110 -14.07 10.86 3.61
C LEU A 110 -15.25 9.89 3.42
N SER A 111 -15.25 9.09 2.36
CA SER A 111 -16.28 8.08 2.11
C SER A 111 -16.11 6.78 2.91
N ASP A 112 -14.94 6.54 3.53
CA ASP A 112 -14.66 5.30 4.27
C ASP A 112 -14.69 5.56 5.79
N PRO A 113 -15.71 5.05 6.51
CA PRO A 113 -15.84 5.28 7.96
C PRO A 113 -14.68 4.68 8.78
N ASN A 114 -13.91 3.75 8.21
CA ASN A 114 -12.72 3.18 8.84
C ASN A 114 -11.45 4.01 8.62
N ARG A 115 -11.53 5.10 7.83
CA ARG A 115 -10.40 5.99 7.52
C ARG A 115 -10.69 7.41 8.00
N PRO A 116 -10.84 7.63 9.32
CA PRO A 116 -10.99 8.98 9.82
C PRO A 116 -9.75 9.83 9.47
N PRO A 117 -9.89 11.17 9.39
CA PRO A 117 -8.76 12.10 9.28
C PRO A 117 -7.70 11.79 10.35
N LEU A 118 -6.39 11.87 10.05
CA LEU A 118 -5.39 11.59 11.10
C LEU A 118 -5.28 12.71 12.12
N THR A 119 -5.71 13.92 11.76
CA THR A 119 -5.62 15.11 12.60
C THR A 119 -7.00 15.75 12.75
N LYS A 120 -7.31 16.22 13.96
CA LYS A 120 -8.56 16.94 14.25
C LYS A 120 -8.49 18.43 13.83
N ASP A 121 -7.26 18.94 13.65
CA ASP A 121 -6.98 20.38 13.53
C ASP A 121 -6.54 20.81 12.11
N GLN A 122 -6.40 19.88 11.15
CA GLN A 122 -6.08 20.19 9.75
C GLN A 122 -7.16 19.65 8.82
N SER A 123 -7.33 20.28 7.65
CA SER A 123 -8.15 19.66 6.61
C SER A 123 -7.47 18.38 6.11
N SER A 124 -8.26 17.35 5.80
CA SER A 124 -7.70 16.09 5.27
C SER A 124 -6.84 16.32 4.02
N ALA A 125 -7.14 17.35 3.21
CA ALA A 125 -6.37 17.69 2.03
C ALA A 125 -4.95 18.23 2.35
N GLU A 126 -4.82 19.10 3.36
CA GLU A 126 -3.53 19.67 3.77
C GLU A 126 -2.59 18.61 4.34
N GLU A 127 -3.10 17.76 5.23
CA GLU A 127 -2.33 16.66 5.80
C GLU A 127 -1.84 15.70 4.70
N ILE A 128 -2.70 15.35 3.74
CA ILE A 128 -2.33 14.49 2.62
C ILE A 128 -1.24 15.15 1.77
N ARG A 129 -1.35 16.46 1.47
CA ARG A 129 -0.31 17.20 0.75
C ARG A 129 1.01 17.17 1.49
N GLU A 130 1.00 17.43 2.79
CA GLU A 130 2.22 17.47 3.60
C GLU A 130 2.92 16.10 3.60
N VAL A 131 2.16 15.04 3.90
CA VAL A 131 2.74 13.68 3.94
C VAL A 131 3.17 13.22 2.55
N TRP A 132 2.41 13.55 1.50
CA TRP A 132 2.81 13.27 0.12
C TRP A 132 4.13 13.96 -0.23
N ASN A 133 4.25 15.27 0.03
CA ASN A 133 5.47 16.02 -0.25
C ASN A 133 6.70 15.45 0.46
N ARG A 134 6.54 14.97 1.70
CA ARG A 134 7.62 14.32 2.45
C ARG A 134 8.00 12.93 1.94
N ARG A 135 7.09 12.22 1.27
CA ARG A 135 7.29 10.81 0.91
C ARG A 135 7.45 10.55 -0.58
N LYS A 136 7.00 11.48 -1.45
CA LYS A 136 6.92 11.28 -2.90
C LYS A 136 8.26 10.89 -3.51
N GLU A 137 9.34 11.60 -3.18
CA GLU A 137 10.68 11.29 -3.71
C GLU A 137 11.12 9.88 -3.37
N ARG A 138 10.87 9.46 -2.13
CA ARG A 138 11.19 8.10 -1.69
C ARG A 138 10.32 7.06 -2.37
N TYR A 139 9.02 7.30 -2.53
CA TYR A 139 8.15 6.41 -3.29
C TYR A 139 8.66 6.21 -4.72
N TYR A 140 8.92 7.31 -5.44
CA TYR A 140 9.40 7.26 -6.82
C TYR A 140 10.77 6.58 -6.93
N SER A 141 11.69 6.84 -6.00
CA SER A 141 13.03 6.23 -6.01
C SER A 141 13.03 4.71 -5.83
N LEU A 142 11.97 4.14 -5.24
CA LEU A 142 11.85 2.72 -4.94
C LEU A 142 10.93 1.99 -5.92
N ALA A 143 10.21 2.70 -6.78
CA ALA A 143 9.23 2.12 -7.67
C ALA A 143 9.88 1.61 -8.96
N ASP A 144 9.67 0.35 -9.29
CA ASP A 144 9.92 -0.17 -10.64
C ASP A 144 8.86 0.33 -11.63
N MET A 145 7.66 0.63 -11.12
CA MET A 145 6.51 0.98 -11.91
C MET A 145 5.63 1.97 -11.16
N VAL A 146 5.09 2.96 -11.87
CA VAL A 146 4.08 3.88 -11.36
C VAL A 146 2.79 3.66 -12.14
N VAL A 147 1.67 3.57 -11.44
CA VAL A 147 0.34 3.34 -12.02
C VAL A 147 -0.66 4.29 -11.38
N ASP A 148 -1.38 5.02 -12.22
CA ASP A 148 -2.45 5.92 -11.81
C ASP A 148 -3.72 5.10 -11.51
N THR A 149 -4.39 5.37 -10.40
CA THR A 149 -5.64 4.71 -9.99
C THR A 149 -6.81 5.69 -9.86
N SER A 150 -6.71 6.91 -10.39
CA SER A 150 -7.66 8.02 -10.23
C SER A 150 -9.07 7.73 -10.73
N ASP A 151 -9.20 6.95 -11.81
CA ASP A 151 -10.47 6.68 -12.50
C ASP A 151 -11.31 5.57 -11.86
N ASN A 152 -10.85 4.97 -10.75
CA ASN A 152 -11.49 3.83 -10.07
C ASN A 152 -11.71 2.59 -10.96
N ASN A 153 -11.12 2.54 -12.17
CA ASN A 153 -11.30 1.42 -13.08
C ASN A 153 -10.25 0.35 -12.79
N VAL A 154 -10.64 -0.65 -11.99
CA VAL A 154 -9.76 -1.75 -11.60
C VAL A 154 -9.25 -2.52 -12.82
N ASP A 155 -10.10 -2.83 -13.79
CA ASP A 155 -9.71 -3.64 -14.95
C ASP A 155 -8.67 -2.91 -15.83
N ARG A 156 -8.83 -1.60 -16.02
CA ARG A 156 -7.82 -0.77 -16.71
C ARG A 156 -6.49 -0.79 -15.95
N VAL A 157 -6.51 -0.60 -14.63
CA VAL A 157 -5.30 -0.62 -13.79
C VAL A 157 -4.60 -1.97 -13.87
N ILE A 158 -5.35 -3.07 -13.81
CA ILE A 158 -4.80 -4.42 -13.95
C ILE A 158 -4.21 -4.62 -15.35
N GLY A 159 -4.91 -4.23 -16.42
CA GLY A 159 -4.40 -4.29 -17.79
C GLY A 159 -3.08 -3.51 -17.96
N GLU A 160 -2.99 -2.31 -17.39
CA GLU A 160 -1.77 -1.50 -17.41
C GLU A 160 -0.61 -2.19 -16.67
N ILE A 161 -0.87 -2.76 -15.49
CA ILE A 161 0.14 -3.51 -14.72
C ILE A 161 0.61 -4.73 -15.51
N MET A 162 -0.32 -5.52 -16.07
CA MET A 162 0.00 -6.72 -16.84
C MET A 162 0.86 -6.41 -18.07
N ALA A 163 0.47 -5.38 -18.84
CA ALA A 163 1.21 -4.93 -20.01
C ALA A 163 2.64 -4.49 -19.65
N LYS A 164 2.80 -3.72 -18.57
CA LYS A 164 4.12 -3.25 -18.11
C LYS A 164 4.98 -4.37 -17.51
N LEU A 165 4.36 -5.40 -16.92
CA LEU A 165 5.07 -6.61 -16.49
C LEU A 165 5.48 -7.52 -17.65
N LYS A 166 5.12 -7.18 -18.90
CA LYS A 166 5.33 -8.02 -20.11
C LYS A 166 4.78 -9.43 -19.93
N LEU A 167 3.66 -9.55 -19.22
CA LEU A 167 2.95 -10.80 -19.09
C LEU A 167 1.92 -10.83 -20.21
N ASP A 168 2.11 -11.75 -21.16
CA ASP A 168 1.16 -11.93 -22.27
C ASP A 168 -0.24 -12.27 -21.73
N ASN A 169 -1.24 -11.68 -22.39
CA ASN A 169 -2.66 -11.69 -22.06
C ASN A 169 -3.14 -13.01 -21.42
N VAL A 170 -3.44 -12.97 -20.11
CA VAL A 170 -4.35 -13.94 -19.51
C VAL A 170 -5.75 -13.50 -19.94
N ALA A 171 -6.38 -14.28 -20.81
CA ALA A 171 -7.72 -14.01 -21.31
C ALA A 171 -8.71 -13.80 -20.15
N PHE A 172 -9.50 -12.72 -20.24
CA PHE A 172 -10.60 -12.40 -19.32
C PHE A 172 -11.86 -13.19 -19.68
#